data_AF-A0A1Z3NBC7-F1
#
_entry.id   AF-A0A1Z3NBC7-F1
#
_cell.length_a   1.000
_cell.length_b   1.000
_cell.length_c   1.000
_cell.angle_alpha   90.00
_cell.angle_beta   90.00
_cell.angle_gamma   90.00
#
_symmetry.space_group_name_H-M   'P 1'
#
loop_
_entity.id
_entity.type
_entity.pdbx_description
1 polymer ?
#
loop_
_entity_poly.entity_id
_entity_poly.type
_entity_poly.pdbx_seq_one_letter_code
_entity_poly.pdbx_strand_id
1 'polypeptide(L)'
;MKFILTLLMTLGASTHASPLQDGQETNGGDPYAAEFLFVVDSTLQQLPLTLPLENEAAIQREVLEEARTAVLVASVEVLNLDGREVAAVNQPLTIPPRIVVSRSAWKSLDIKQKRLLVLHELLPIAGIYDDHYKNSLRLWQLLP
;
A
#
# COMPACT_ATOMS: atom_id res chain seq x y z
N MET A 1 0.71 -72.43 -5.75
CA MET A 1 0.27 -71.25 -4.97
C MET A 1 0.72 -70.00 -5.72
N LYS A 2 -0.21 -69.16 -6.17
CA LYS A 2 0.10 -67.90 -6.89
C LYS A 2 -0.01 -66.74 -5.90
N PHE A 3 1.10 -66.06 -5.62
CA PHE A 3 1.11 -64.80 -4.88
C PHE A 3 0.87 -63.65 -5.86
N ILE A 4 -0.20 -62.89 -5.64
CA ILE A 4 -0.49 -61.64 -6.32
C ILE A 4 0.23 -60.54 -5.52
N LEU A 5 1.22 -59.92 -6.15
CA LEU A 5 1.92 -58.75 -5.61
C LEU A 5 1.35 -57.50 -6.31
N THR A 6 0.39 -56.84 -5.67
CA THR A 6 -0.15 -55.56 -6.14
C THR A 6 0.77 -54.44 -5.65
N LEU A 7 1.60 -53.92 -6.55
CA LEU A 7 2.47 -52.76 -6.31
C LEU A 7 1.62 -51.49 -6.45
N LEU A 8 1.27 -50.86 -5.33
CA LEU A 8 0.59 -49.58 -5.28
C LEU A 8 1.64 -48.46 -5.41
N MET A 9 1.82 -47.93 -6.61
CA MET A 9 2.63 -46.72 -6.83
C MET A 9 1.87 -45.50 -6.29
N THR A 10 2.26 -45.04 -5.10
CA THR A 10 1.86 -43.73 -4.58
C THR A 10 2.65 -42.65 -5.33
N LEU A 11 2.00 -42.00 -6.29
CA LEU A 11 2.47 -40.76 -6.91
C LEU A 11 2.46 -39.65 -5.85
N GLY A 12 3.62 -39.43 -5.21
CA GLY A 12 3.86 -38.23 -4.43
C GLY A 12 3.88 -37.03 -5.36
N ALA A 13 2.74 -36.33 -5.46
CA ALA A 13 2.67 -35.04 -6.11
C ALA A 13 3.58 -34.07 -5.32
N SER A 14 4.77 -33.82 -5.86
CA SER A 14 5.62 -32.75 -5.36
C SER A 14 4.98 -31.44 -5.79
N THR A 15 4.25 -30.80 -4.88
CA THR A 15 3.77 -29.43 -5.06
C THR A 15 4.97 -28.50 -5.07
N HIS A 16 5.59 -28.34 -6.23
CA HIS A 16 6.57 -27.30 -6.47
C HIS A 16 5.82 -25.96 -6.53
N ALA A 17 5.88 -25.19 -5.44
CA ALA A 17 5.60 -23.77 -5.50
C ALA A 17 6.67 -23.13 -6.39
N SER A 18 6.29 -22.77 -7.62
CA SER A 18 7.16 -21.97 -8.48
C SER A 18 7.34 -20.59 -7.83
N PRO A 19 8.57 -20.05 -7.73
CA PRO A 19 8.73 -18.65 -7.38
C PRO A 19 8.02 -17.83 -8.46
N LEU A 20 7.07 -16.99 -8.05
CA LEU A 20 6.35 -16.11 -8.96
C LEU A 20 7.37 -15.21 -9.65
N GLN A 21 7.45 -15.35 -10.97
CA GLN A 21 8.19 -14.49 -11.86
C GLN A 21 7.38 -13.19 -11.99
N ASP A 22 8.05 -12.04 -11.86
CA ASP A 22 7.47 -10.69 -11.92
C ASP A 22 6.33 -10.55 -12.95
N GLY A 23 5.17 -10.07 -12.50
CA GLY A 23 4.10 -9.63 -13.38
C GLY A 23 2.71 -9.99 -12.88
N GLN A 24 2.07 -9.02 -12.21
CA GLN A 24 0.71 -9.05 -11.65
C GLN A 24 0.59 -9.67 -10.25
N GLU A 25 1.15 -8.97 -9.27
CA GLU A 25 0.63 -9.02 -7.91
C GLU A 25 -0.79 -8.44 -7.92
N THR A 26 -1.78 -9.32 -7.85
CA THR A 26 -3.05 -8.93 -7.24
C THR A 26 -2.80 -8.74 -5.75
N ASN A 27 -3.36 -7.70 -5.11
CA ASN A 27 -3.14 -7.41 -3.68
C ASN A 27 -3.60 -8.55 -2.73
N GLY A 28 -4.12 -9.66 -3.25
CA GLY A 28 -4.45 -10.85 -2.46
C GLY A 28 -3.23 -11.61 -1.92
N GLY A 29 -2.02 -11.35 -2.44
CA GLY A 29 -0.78 -11.98 -1.96
C GLY A 29 0.06 -11.14 -0.98
N ASP A 30 -0.14 -9.81 -0.97
CA ASP A 30 0.66 -8.89 -0.17
C ASP A 30 -0.17 -8.31 0.99
N PRO A 31 -0.03 -8.84 2.23
CA PRO A 31 -0.81 -8.38 3.36
C PRO A 31 -0.49 -6.94 3.78
N TYR A 32 0.70 -6.42 3.47
CA TYR A 32 1.10 -5.05 3.84
C TYR A 32 0.52 -4.04 2.86
N ALA A 33 0.53 -4.35 1.57
CA ALA A 33 -0.16 -3.54 0.56
C ALA A 33 -1.68 -3.50 0.85
N ALA A 34 -2.27 -4.64 1.22
CA ALA A 34 -3.68 -4.72 1.60
C ALA A 34 -3.99 -3.89 2.87
N GLU A 35 -3.16 -3.99 3.91
CA GLU A 35 -3.33 -3.17 5.12
C GLU A 35 -3.17 -1.68 4.82
N PHE A 36 -2.18 -1.28 4.00
CA PHE A 36 -1.99 0.10 3.58
C PHE A 36 -3.25 0.65 2.91
N LEU A 37 -3.81 -0.07 1.95
CA LEU A 37 -5.05 0.32 1.27
C LEU A 37 -6.25 0.37 2.22
N PHE A 38 -6.35 -0.56 3.17
CA PHE A 38 -7.38 -0.50 4.21
C PHE A 38 -7.27 0.77 5.07
N VAL A 39 -6.05 1.17 5.43
CA VAL A 39 -5.81 2.41 6.18
C VAL A 39 -6.15 3.63 5.32
N VAL A 40 -5.82 3.64 4.02
CA VAL A 40 -6.26 4.69 3.08
C VAL A 40 -7.79 4.78 3.09
N ASP A 41 -8.48 3.68 2.78
CA ASP A 41 -9.94 3.65 2.61
C ASP A 41 -10.66 4.10 3.89
N SER A 42 -10.23 3.59 5.06
CA SER A 42 -10.80 4.00 6.34
C SER A 42 -10.51 5.46 6.69
N THR A 43 -9.34 6.00 6.31
CA THR A 43 -8.97 7.39 6.53
C THR A 43 -9.82 8.32 5.67
N LEU A 44 -9.93 8.02 4.36
CA LEU A 44 -10.74 8.81 3.44
C LEU A 44 -12.21 8.84 3.88
N GLN A 45 -12.79 7.71 4.28
CA GLN A 45 -14.18 7.66 4.76
C GLN A 45 -14.47 8.59 5.95
N GLN A 46 -13.47 8.87 6.79
CA GLN A 46 -13.60 9.74 7.97
C GLN A 46 -13.38 11.23 7.64
N LEU A 47 -12.78 11.55 6.49
CA LEU A 47 -12.55 12.93 6.09
C LEU A 47 -13.85 13.60 5.58
N PRO A 48 -14.01 14.92 5.79
CA PRO A 48 -15.13 15.68 5.23
C PRO A 48 -15.08 15.71 3.69
N LEU A 49 -16.19 16.05 3.04
CA LEU A 49 -16.26 16.12 1.57
C LEU A 49 -15.35 17.19 0.99
N THR A 50 -15.19 18.32 1.67
CA THR A 50 -14.30 19.41 1.26
C THR A 50 -13.11 19.46 2.21
N LEU A 51 -11.91 19.35 1.64
CA LEU A 51 -10.65 19.19 2.35
C LEU A 51 -9.83 20.49 2.26
N PRO A 52 -9.63 21.21 3.37
CA PRO A 52 -8.76 22.37 3.39
C PRO A 52 -7.28 21.97 3.28
N LEU A 53 -6.54 22.66 2.43
CA LEU A 53 -5.09 22.55 2.30
C LEU A 53 -4.40 23.65 3.14
N GLU A 54 -3.07 23.58 3.25
CA GLU A 54 -2.27 24.53 4.01
C GLU A 54 -2.34 25.96 3.45
N ASN A 55 -2.42 26.10 2.12
CA ASN A 55 -2.45 27.38 1.41
C ASN A 55 -3.85 28.01 1.28
N GLU A 56 -4.78 27.67 2.18
CA GLU A 56 -6.20 28.09 2.17
C GLU A 56 -7.01 27.61 0.96
N ALA A 57 -6.41 26.86 0.03
CA ALA A 57 -7.16 26.17 -1.01
C ALA A 57 -7.98 25.02 -0.41
N ALA A 58 -8.92 24.51 -1.20
CA ALA A 58 -9.68 23.32 -0.85
C ALA A 58 -9.84 22.41 -2.06
N ILE A 59 -9.83 21.11 -1.80
CA ILE A 59 -10.14 20.07 -2.79
C ILE A 59 -11.38 19.30 -2.36
N GLN A 60 -12.00 18.60 -3.30
CA GLN A 60 -13.01 17.61 -2.96
C GLN A 60 -12.32 16.30 -2.56
N ARG A 61 -12.88 15.58 -1.59
CA ARG A 61 -12.39 14.26 -1.17
C ARG A 61 -12.29 13.27 -2.32
N GLU A 62 -13.19 13.39 -3.30
CA GLU A 62 -13.22 12.59 -4.53
C GLU A 62 -11.87 12.61 -5.28
N VAL A 63 -11.12 13.71 -5.23
CA VAL A 63 -9.77 13.80 -5.81
C VAL A 63 -8.80 12.77 -5.19
N LEU A 64 -8.90 12.53 -3.88
CA LEU A 64 -8.10 11.51 -3.20
C LEU A 64 -8.64 10.10 -3.45
N GLU A 65 -9.96 9.94 -3.59
CA GLU A 65 -10.60 8.65 -3.91
C GLU A 65 -10.22 8.19 -5.34
N GLU A 66 -10.13 9.11 -6.29
CA GLU A 66 -9.63 8.87 -7.65
C GLU A 66 -8.15 8.44 -7.62
N ALA A 67 -7.30 9.17 -6.89
CA ALA A 67 -5.89 8.81 -6.72
C ALA A 67 -5.71 7.42 -6.10
N ARG A 68 -6.53 7.09 -5.07
CA ARG A 68 -6.57 5.77 -4.45
C ARG A 68 -6.95 4.67 -5.45
N THR A 69 -7.81 4.98 -6.42
CA THR A 69 -8.26 4.01 -7.42
C THR A 69 -7.20 3.80 -8.51
N ALA A 70 -6.41 4.82 -8.81
CA ALA A 70 -5.37 4.77 -9.85
C ALA A 70 -4.04 4.16 -9.39
N VAL A 71 -3.74 4.18 -8.08
CA VAL A 71 -2.44 3.78 -7.54
C VAL A 71 -2.30 2.26 -7.40
N LEU A 72 -1.12 1.74 -7.76
CA LEU A 72 -0.68 0.40 -7.36
C LEU A 72 0.14 0.48 -6.07
N VAL A 73 -0.14 -0.42 -5.13
CA VAL A 73 0.62 -0.52 -3.88
C VAL A 73 1.36 -1.85 -3.87
N ALA A 74 2.66 -1.80 -3.55
CA ALA A 74 3.49 -2.99 -3.34
C ALA A 74 4.28 -2.85 -2.04
N SER A 75 4.79 -3.94 -1.49
CA SER A 75 5.67 -3.89 -0.32
C SER A 75 6.97 -4.66 -0.50
N VAL A 76 8.02 -4.15 0.15
CA VAL A 76 9.36 -4.76 0.23
C VAL A 76 9.79 -4.85 1.68
N GLU A 77 10.71 -5.76 2.01
CA GLU A 77 11.09 -5.95 3.42
C GLU A 77 11.67 -4.66 4.04
N VAL A 78 12.65 -4.06 3.36
CA VAL A 78 13.29 -2.79 3.75
C VAL A 78 13.28 -1.87 2.54
N LEU A 79 12.87 -0.61 2.73
CA LEU A 79 12.81 0.42 1.69
C LEU A 79 13.77 1.55 2.05
N ASN A 80 14.64 1.91 1.11
CA ASN A 80 15.61 2.99 1.29
C ASN A 80 15.38 4.10 0.27
N LEU A 81 15.47 5.35 0.74
CA LEU A 81 15.48 6.56 -0.09
C LEU A 81 16.69 7.39 0.31
N ASP A 82 17.56 7.72 -0.64
CA ASP A 82 18.80 8.49 -0.42
C ASP A 82 19.67 7.98 0.74
N GLY A 83 19.77 6.65 0.86
CA GLY A 83 20.58 5.98 1.87
C GLY A 83 19.95 5.92 3.27
N ARG A 84 18.66 6.27 3.41
CA ARG A 84 17.91 6.19 4.67
C ARG A 84 16.72 5.25 4.54
N GLU A 85 16.45 4.47 5.58
CA GLU A 85 15.24 3.65 5.64
C GLU A 85 14.01 4.54 5.78
N VAL A 86 12.97 4.28 4.98
CA VAL A 86 11.71 5.03 4.96
C VAL A 86 10.52 4.06 5.01
N ALA A 87 9.40 4.53 5.54
CA ALA A 87 8.22 3.69 5.71
C ALA A 87 7.46 3.45 4.40
N ALA A 88 7.44 4.44 3.52
CA ALA A 88 6.87 4.33 2.19
C ALA A 88 7.52 5.36 1.25
N VAL A 89 7.35 5.14 -0.06
CA VAL A 89 7.72 6.08 -1.12
C VAL A 89 6.65 6.06 -2.20
N ASN A 90 6.11 7.23 -2.51
CA ASN A 90 5.26 7.46 -3.66
C ASN A 90 6.08 7.67 -4.95
N GLN A 91 5.51 7.23 -6.06
CA GLN A 91 6.07 7.30 -7.40
C GLN A 91 4.96 7.79 -8.35
N PRO A 92 4.58 9.08 -8.28
CA PRO A 92 3.40 9.60 -9.00
C PRO A 92 3.57 9.59 -10.53
N LEU A 93 4.82 9.58 -11.01
CA LEU A 93 5.14 9.63 -12.44
C LEU A 93 5.27 8.25 -13.10
N THR A 94 5.13 7.15 -12.34
CA THR A 94 5.08 5.81 -12.95
C THR A 94 3.73 5.58 -13.63
N ILE A 95 3.67 4.65 -14.58
CA ILE A 95 2.43 4.30 -15.29
C ILE A 95 2.16 2.80 -15.09
N PRO A 96 1.18 2.41 -14.24
CA PRO A 96 0.36 3.29 -13.37
C PRO A 96 1.18 3.88 -12.20
N PRO A 97 0.69 4.95 -11.53
CA PRO A 97 1.30 5.51 -10.33
C PRO A 97 1.47 4.44 -9.25
N ARG A 98 2.55 4.52 -8.47
CA ARG A 98 2.90 3.48 -7.51
C ARG A 98 3.23 4.04 -6.13
N ILE A 99 2.90 3.28 -5.09
CA ILE A 99 3.43 3.44 -3.74
C ILE A 99 4.13 2.15 -3.33
N VAL A 100 5.35 2.26 -2.81
CA VAL A 100 6.09 1.12 -2.25
C VAL A 100 6.18 1.30 -0.74
N VAL A 101 5.85 0.26 0.02
CA VAL A 101 5.82 0.27 1.49
C VAL A 101 6.94 -0.62 2.05
N SER A 102 7.66 -0.14 3.07
CA SER A 102 8.57 -0.99 3.86
C SER A 102 7.78 -1.83 4.87
N ARG A 103 7.93 -3.14 4.82
CA ARG A 103 7.31 -4.06 5.79
C ARG A 103 7.90 -3.88 7.19
N SER A 104 9.22 -3.70 7.30
CA SER A 104 9.91 -3.49 8.59
C SER A 104 9.40 -2.24 9.30
N ALA A 105 9.45 -1.11 8.61
CA ALA A 105 9.05 0.18 9.16
C ALA A 105 7.53 0.22 9.42
N TRP A 106 6.71 -0.28 8.49
CA TRP A 106 5.25 -0.26 8.64
C TRP A 106 4.74 -0.99 9.90
N LYS A 107 5.37 -2.12 10.26
CA LYS A 107 5.05 -2.87 11.49
C LYS A 107 5.29 -2.05 12.76
N SER A 108 6.24 -1.12 12.73
CA SER A 108 6.60 -0.29 13.89
C SER A 108 5.67 0.91 14.09
N LEU A 109 4.83 1.23 13.09
CA LEU A 109 3.94 2.37 13.14
C LEU A 109 2.65 2.06 13.89
N ASP A 110 2.24 2.97 14.77
CA ASP A 110 0.89 2.97 15.33
C ASP A 110 -0.15 3.47 14.31
N ILE A 111 -1.43 3.36 14.65
CA ILE A 111 -2.52 3.75 13.74
C ILE A 111 -2.51 5.24 13.39
N LYS A 112 -2.06 6.13 14.30
CA LYS A 112 -2.00 7.57 14.02
C LYS A 112 -0.91 7.87 13.01
N GLN A 113 0.25 7.25 13.17
CA GLN A 113 1.37 7.34 12.24
C GLN A 113 1.02 6.76 10.88
N LYS A 114 0.33 5.60 10.84
CA LYS A 114 -0.14 5.00 9.58
C LYS A 114 -1.11 5.92 8.85
N ARG A 115 -2.11 6.50 9.54
CA ARG A 115 -3.06 7.45 8.95
C ARG A 115 -2.37 8.67 8.35
N LEU A 116 -1.41 9.26 9.07
CA LEU A 116 -0.63 10.40 8.58
C LEU A 116 0.21 10.00 7.35
N LEU A 117 0.89 8.86 7.42
CA LEU A 117 1.72 8.35 6.33
C LEU A 117 0.92 8.09 5.06
N VAL A 118 -0.24 7.42 5.15
CA VAL A 118 -1.03 7.13 3.94
C VAL A 118 -1.54 8.41 3.27
N LEU A 119 -1.87 9.45 4.04
CA LEU A 119 -2.24 10.75 3.47
C LEU A 119 -1.05 11.40 2.77
N HIS A 120 0.13 11.36 3.40
CA HIS A 120 1.37 11.89 2.83
C HIS A 120 1.72 11.23 1.50
N GLU A 121 1.64 9.90 1.42
CA GLU A 121 1.98 9.19 0.18
C GLU A 121 0.91 9.33 -0.92
N LEU A 122 -0.36 9.49 -0.54
CA LEU A 122 -1.46 9.60 -1.50
C LEU A 122 -1.55 10.98 -2.14
N LEU A 123 -1.23 12.06 -1.41
CA LEU A 123 -1.35 13.44 -1.91
C LEU A 123 -0.55 13.68 -3.22
N PRO A 124 0.72 13.27 -3.34
CA PRO A 124 1.46 13.41 -4.60
C PRO A 124 0.86 12.62 -5.76
N ILE A 125 0.23 11.46 -5.50
CA ILE A 125 -0.50 10.70 -6.53
C ILE A 125 -1.69 11.52 -7.06
N ALA A 126 -2.34 12.28 -6.19
CA ALA A 126 -3.40 13.22 -6.55
C ALA A 126 -2.90 14.54 -7.17
N GLY A 127 -1.59 14.67 -7.42
CA GLY A 127 -0.98 15.89 -7.94
C GLY A 127 -0.84 17.02 -6.92
N ILE A 128 -0.94 16.71 -5.63
CA ILE A 128 -0.85 17.68 -4.54
C ILE A 128 0.51 17.52 -3.86
N TYR A 129 1.27 18.61 -3.85
CA TYR A 129 2.57 18.64 -3.20
C TYR A 129 2.42 18.65 -1.67
N ASP A 130 3.07 17.72 -0.98
CA ASP A 130 3.00 17.58 0.49
C ASP A 130 4.40 17.59 1.14
N ASP A 131 5.14 18.66 0.89
CA ASP A 131 6.45 18.83 1.50
C ASP A 131 6.34 18.94 3.02
N HIS A 132 7.22 18.24 3.72
CA HIS A 132 7.27 18.19 5.18
C HIS A 132 5.90 17.93 5.86
N TYR A 133 5.04 17.12 5.25
CA TYR A 133 3.73 16.72 5.79
C TYR A 133 2.74 17.88 6.01
N LYS A 134 2.91 19.04 5.37
CA LYS A 134 2.07 20.23 5.63
C LYS A 134 0.57 19.97 5.38
N ASN A 135 0.25 19.42 4.21
CA ASN A 135 -1.13 19.12 3.83
C ASN A 135 -1.63 17.86 4.56
N SER A 136 -0.82 16.81 4.65
CA SER A 136 -1.24 15.58 5.36
C SER A 136 -1.51 15.81 6.85
N LEU A 137 -0.72 16.64 7.54
CA LEU A 137 -0.99 17.05 8.94
C LEU A 137 -2.29 17.84 9.04
N ARG A 138 -2.54 18.76 8.10
CA ARG A 138 -3.76 19.56 8.08
C ARG A 138 -5.00 18.68 7.93
N LEU A 139 -4.95 17.70 7.03
CA LEU A 139 -6.04 16.74 6.84
C LEU A 139 -6.19 15.78 8.02
N TRP A 140 -5.07 15.34 8.60
CA TRP A 140 -5.07 14.45 9.76
C TRP A 140 -5.77 15.07 10.98
N GLN A 141 -5.65 16.39 11.18
CA GLN A 141 -6.34 17.14 12.24
C GLN A 141 -7.87 17.15 12.11
N LEU A 142 -8.42 16.77 10.94
CA LEU A 142 -9.85 16.70 10.70
C LEU A 142 -10.44 15.32 11.06
N LEU A 143 -9.58 14.34 11.32
CA LEU A 143 -10.01 13.00 11.70
C LEU A 143 -10.50 12.99 13.16
N PRO A 144 -11.53 12.19 13.50
CA PRO A 144 -12.05 12.06 14.85
C PRO A 144 -11.09 11.33 15.81
#